data_AF-A0A143G831-F1
#
_entry.id   AF-A0A143G831-F1
#
_cell.length_a   1.000
_cell.length_b   1.000
_cell.length_c   1.000
_cell.angle_alpha   90.00
_cell.angle_beta   90.00
_cell.angle_gamma   90.00
#
_symmetry.space_group_name_H-M   'P 1'
#
loop_
_entity.id
_entity.type
_entity.pdbx_description
1 polymer ?
#
loop_
_entity_poly.entity_id
_entity_poly.type
_entity_poly.pdbx_seq_one_letter_code
_entity_poly.pdbx_strand_id
1 'polypeptide(L)'
;MQLSNIKGILEKSNQELKPMYDQQAETILKDTLAVDSLNEEEQKAALKISELIASLTSNVTEDQQFYDMIRNAYKKTYTEEEAQAYITFLSTPIGQSITQKSTLLMGDLMTQSIEITQKLLADPKKKAEFMAQFSAIMKPLIKSKD
;
A
#
# COMPACT_ATOMS: atom_id res chain seq x y z
N MET A 1 -19.16 19.53 -1.87
CA MET A 1 -17.82 19.08 -1.43
C MET A 1 -16.77 20.03 -1.96
N GLN A 2 -16.16 20.87 -1.11
CA GLN A 2 -14.94 21.55 -1.52
C GLN A 2 -13.79 20.53 -1.48
N LEU A 3 -13.34 20.13 -2.67
CA LEU A 3 -12.23 19.19 -2.90
C LEU A 3 -10.86 19.77 -2.49
N SER A 4 -10.81 21.02 -2.02
CA SER A 4 -9.58 21.78 -1.77
C SER A 4 -8.64 21.12 -0.76
N ASN A 5 -9.14 20.33 0.20
CA ASN A 5 -8.29 19.59 1.15
C ASN A 5 -7.90 18.18 0.69
N ILE A 6 -8.53 17.61 -0.35
CA ILE A 6 -8.18 16.25 -0.80
C ILE A 6 -6.81 16.25 -1.47
N LYS A 7 -6.49 17.29 -2.25
CA LYS A 7 -5.17 17.40 -2.89
C LYS A 7 -4.03 17.40 -1.86
N GLY A 8 -4.13 18.24 -0.82
CA GLY A 8 -3.12 18.29 0.24
C GLY A 8 -3.02 16.99 1.06
N ILE A 9 -4.15 16.27 1.26
CA ILE A 9 -4.13 14.95 1.90
C ILE A 9 -3.43 13.92 1.01
N LEU A 10 -3.71 13.92 -0.30
CA LEU A 10 -3.08 12.99 -1.25
C LEU A 10 -1.57 13.24 -1.38
N GLU A 11 -1.16 14.51 -1.50
CA GLU A 11 0.26 14.88 -1.56
C GLU A 11 1.01 14.44 -0.29
N LYS A 12 0.43 14.72 0.88
CA LYS A 12 1.01 14.31 2.17
C LYS A 12 1.05 12.79 2.33
N SER A 13 -0.02 12.11 1.91
CA SER A 13 -0.06 10.64 1.91
C SER A 13 1.02 10.06 1.00
N ASN A 14 1.28 10.65 -0.16
CA ASN A 14 2.32 10.18 -1.07
C ASN A 14 3.73 10.34 -0.46
N GLN A 15 3.97 11.40 0.32
CA GLN A 15 5.21 11.59 1.09
C GLN A 15 5.34 10.57 2.23
N GLU A 16 4.27 10.34 2.98
CA GLU A 16 4.25 9.39 4.09
C GLU A 16 4.44 7.93 3.64
N LEU A 17 4.02 7.60 2.42
CA LEU A 17 4.20 6.26 1.82
C LEU A 17 5.59 6.03 1.23
N LYS A 18 6.47 7.04 1.19
CA LYS A 18 7.81 6.91 0.60
C LYS A 18 8.63 5.73 1.15
N PRO A 19 8.65 5.43 2.47
CA PRO A 19 9.35 4.26 2.99
C PRO A 19 8.82 2.93 2.43
N MET A 20 7.51 2.85 2.16
CA MET A 20 6.90 1.66 1.55
C MET A 20 7.34 1.50 0.10
N TYR A 21 7.42 2.60 -0.67
CA TYR A 21 7.94 2.56 -2.04
C TYR A 21 9.42 2.20 -2.09
N ASP A 22 10.22 2.66 -1.13
CA ASP A 22 11.63 2.28 -0.98
C ASP A 22 11.78 0.77 -0.76
N GLN A 23 11.04 0.23 0.20
CA GLN A 23 11.04 -1.20 0.49
C GLN A 23 10.54 -2.03 -0.72
N GLN A 24 9.52 -1.55 -1.42
CA GLN A 24 8.99 -2.24 -2.59
C GLN A 24 10.00 -2.23 -3.75
N ALA A 25 10.67 -1.11 -3.99
CA ALA A 25 11.70 -0.99 -5.02
C ALA A 25 12.89 -1.91 -4.72
N GLU A 26 13.34 -1.99 -3.47
CA GLU A 26 14.38 -2.95 -3.07
C GLU A 26 13.94 -4.41 -3.30
N THR A 27 12.70 -4.74 -2.94
CA THR A 27 12.15 -6.09 -3.11
C THR A 27 12.10 -6.47 -4.58
N ILE A 28 11.59 -5.59 -5.44
CA ILE A 28 11.55 -5.79 -6.90
C ILE A 28 12.95 -6.06 -7.45
N LEU A 29 13.95 -5.28 -7.03
CA LEU A 29 15.31 -5.43 -7.55
C LEU A 29 15.95 -6.74 -7.09
N LYS A 30 15.78 -7.11 -5.82
CA LYS A 30 16.26 -8.39 -5.27
C LYS A 30 15.64 -9.59 -5.98
N ASP A 31 14.32 -9.56 -6.18
CA ASP A 31 13.59 -10.62 -6.87
C ASP A 31 14.00 -10.73 -8.35
N THR A 32 14.20 -9.60 -9.03
CA THR A 32 14.58 -9.56 -10.45
C THR A 32 16.00 -10.05 -10.68
N LEU A 33 16.93 -9.70 -9.80
CA LEU A 33 18.35 -10.10 -9.88
C LEU A 33 18.63 -11.44 -9.21
N ALA A 34 17.66 -12.00 -8.49
CA ALA A 34 17.79 -13.19 -7.66
C ALA A 34 18.95 -13.08 -6.64
N VAL A 35 19.03 -11.94 -5.95
CA VAL A 35 20.05 -11.64 -4.94
C VAL A 35 19.42 -11.33 -3.58
N ASP A 36 20.10 -11.70 -2.51
CA ASP A 36 19.62 -11.43 -1.14
C ASP A 36 19.92 -9.99 -0.68
N SER A 37 20.96 -9.37 -1.24
CA SER A 37 21.41 -8.03 -0.90
C SER A 37 21.78 -7.24 -2.14
N LEU A 38 21.59 -5.91 -2.06
CA LEU A 38 21.91 -4.98 -3.12
C LEU A 38 23.27 -4.33 -2.86
N ASN A 39 24.14 -4.32 -3.86
CA ASN A 39 25.36 -3.53 -3.85
C ASN A 39 25.06 -2.01 -4.03
N GLU A 40 26.09 -1.15 -3.99
CA GLU A 40 25.88 0.30 -4.06
C GLU A 40 25.21 0.78 -5.36
N GLU A 41 25.51 0.16 -6.49
CA GLU A 41 24.90 0.52 -7.78
C GLU A 41 23.44 0.08 -7.84
N GLU A 42 23.16 -1.11 -7.32
CA GLU A 42 21.82 -1.67 -7.21
C GLU A 42 20.94 -0.87 -6.24
N GLN A 43 21.49 -0.39 -5.11
CA GLN A 43 20.78 0.50 -4.20
C GLN A 43 20.43 1.83 -4.87
N LYS A 44 21.34 2.40 -5.67
CA LYS A 44 21.04 3.60 -6.47
C LYS A 44 19.94 3.34 -7.50
N ALA A 45 19.91 2.14 -8.09
CA ALA A 45 18.83 1.74 -9.00
C ALA A 45 17.49 1.60 -8.25
N ALA A 46 17.48 0.99 -7.06
CA ALA A 46 16.30 0.86 -6.21
C ALA A 46 15.71 2.24 -5.84
N LEU A 47 16.55 3.22 -5.48
CA LEU A 47 16.09 4.59 -5.22
C LEU A 47 15.40 5.23 -6.43
N LYS A 48 15.95 5.05 -7.64
CA LYS A 48 15.31 5.54 -8.88
C LYS A 48 13.98 4.86 -9.17
N ILE A 49 13.86 3.56 -8.88
CA ILE A 49 12.60 2.83 -9.02
C ILE A 49 11.57 3.33 -8.00
N SER A 50 11.98 3.58 -6.76
CA SER A 50 11.11 4.16 -5.74
C SER A 50 10.58 5.55 -6.15
N GLU A 51 11.45 6.40 -6.71
CA GLU A 51 11.04 7.69 -7.27
C GLU A 51 10.07 7.54 -8.45
N LEU A 52 10.31 6.57 -9.33
CA LEU A 52 9.40 6.26 -10.43
C LEU A 52 8.02 5.82 -9.93
N ILE A 53 7.96 4.97 -8.91
CA ILE A 53 6.71 4.54 -8.27
C ILE A 53 5.99 5.75 -7.65
N ALA A 54 6.70 6.59 -6.88
CA ALA A 54 6.14 7.77 -6.25
C ALA A 54 5.58 8.77 -7.27
N SER A 55 6.30 8.98 -8.38
CA SER A 55 5.88 9.86 -9.48
C SER A 55 4.66 9.32 -10.21
N LEU A 56 4.62 8.03 -10.53
CA LEU A 56 3.46 7.38 -11.12
C LEU A 56 2.22 7.56 -10.24
N THR A 57 2.36 7.33 -8.93
CA THR A 57 1.27 7.52 -7.97
C THR A 57 0.82 8.98 -7.91
N SER A 58 1.76 9.94 -7.91
CA SER A 58 1.41 11.38 -7.94
C SER A 58 0.56 11.72 -9.15
N ASN A 59 0.97 11.27 -10.34
CA ASN A 59 0.25 11.52 -11.59
C ASN A 59 -1.17 10.93 -11.55
N VAL A 60 -1.35 9.73 -11.00
CA VAL A 60 -2.68 9.13 -10.81
C VAL A 60 -3.53 9.97 -9.84
N THR A 61 -2.94 10.47 -8.75
CA THR A 61 -3.68 11.27 -7.76
C THR A 61 -4.03 12.68 -8.23
N GLU A 62 -3.40 13.15 -9.31
CA GLU A 62 -3.70 14.41 -9.98
C GLU A 62 -4.72 14.26 -11.12
N ASP A 63 -5.03 13.03 -11.54
CA ASP A 63 -5.97 12.75 -12.62
C ASP A 63 -7.44 13.03 -12.22
N GLN A 64 -8.18 13.71 -13.10
CA GLN A 64 -9.59 14.04 -12.86
C GLN A 64 -10.48 12.79 -12.68
N GLN A 65 -10.20 11.70 -13.39
CA GLN A 65 -10.90 10.43 -13.23
C GLN A 65 -10.72 9.85 -11.83
N PHE A 66 -9.55 10.05 -11.21
CA PHE A 66 -9.30 9.62 -9.85
C PHE A 66 -10.14 10.43 -8.84
N TYR A 67 -10.24 11.75 -9.02
CA TYR A 67 -11.13 12.58 -8.20
C TYR A 67 -12.61 12.22 -8.37
N ASP A 68 -13.03 11.92 -9.60
CA ASP A 68 -14.42 11.51 -9.87
C ASP A 68 -14.72 10.13 -9.27
N MET A 69 -13.77 9.20 -9.32
CA MET A 69 -13.85 7.91 -8.62
C MET A 69 -14.03 8.11 -7.11
N ILE A 70 -13.20 8.95 -6.47
CA ILE A 70 -13.34 9.26 -5.04
C ILE A 70 -14.73 9.84 -4.76
N ARG A 71 -15.17 10.83 -5.55
CA ARG A 71 -16.49 11.46 -5.37
C ARG A 71 -17.62 10.43 -5.47
N ASN A 72 -17.54 9.51 -6.43
CA ASN A 72 -18.54 8.46 -6.61
C ASN A 72 -18.54 7.46 -5.46
N ALA A 73 -17.36 7.08 -4.95
CA ALA A 73 -17.24 6.21 -3.79
C ALA A 73 -17.90 6.83 -2.55
N TYR A 74 -17.64 8.11 -2.28
CA TYR A 74 -18.27 8.83 -1.15
C TYR A 74 -19.80 8.89 -1.28
N LYS A 75 -20.32 9.21 -2.47
CA LYS A 75 -21.78 9.26 -2.74
C LYS A 75 -22.47 7.91 -2.60
N LYS A 76 -21.76 6.81 -2.86
CA LYS A 76 -22.30 5.45 -2.75
C LYS A 76 -22.30 4.94 -1.31
N THR A 77 -21.31 5.36 -0.51
CA THR A 77 -21.09 4.84 0.83
C THR A 77 -21.80 5.65 1.91
N TYR A 78 -21.84 6.98 1.76
CA TYR A 78 -22.38 7.88 2.77
C TYR A 78 -23.68 8.52 2.30
N THR A 79 -24.63 8.71 3.23
CA THR A 79 -25.71 9.66 3.01
C THR A 79 -25.15 11.09 2.95
N GLU A 80 -25.94 12.03 2.46
CA GLU A 80 -25.53 13.44 2.41
C GLU A 80 -25.23 14.01 3.81
N GLU A 81 -26.01 13.60 4.81
CA GLU A 81 -25.84 13.99 6.21
C GLU A 81 -24.53 13.44 6.79
N GLU A 82 -24.23 12.16 6.56
CA GLU A 82 -22.99 11.52 6.99
C GLU A 82 -21.77 12.15 6.32
N ALA A 83 -21.85 12.42 5.01
CA ALA A 83 -20.80 13.09 4.27
C ALA A 83 -20.53 14.50 4.82
N GLN A 84 -21.59 15.26 5.13
CA GLN A 84 -21.45 16.60 5.69
C GLN A 84 -20.89 16.58 7.12
N ALA A 85 -21.31 15.63 7.95
CA ALA A 85 -20.74 15.41 9.29
C ALA A 85 -19.25 15.04 9.20
N TYR A 86 -18.87 14.18 8.26
CA TYR A 86 -17.48 13.79 8.05
C TYR A 86 -16.62 14.96 7.54
N ILE A 87 -17.13 15.76 6.60
CA ILE A 87 -16.46 17.01 6.15
C ILE A 87 -16.26 17.96 7.34
N THR A 88 -17.27 18.10 8.19
CA THR A 88 -17.22 18.97 9.37
C THR A 88 -16.14 18.47 10.33
N PHE A 89 -16.10 17.17 10.61
CA PHE A 89 -15.06 16.56 11.42
C PHE A 89 -13.66 16.81 10.83
N LEU A 90 -13.46 16.54 9.54
CA LEU A 90 -12.18 16.75 8.84
C LEU A 90 -11.74 18.23 8.76
N SER A 91 -12.66 19.17 8.91
CA SER A 91 -12.31 20.60 8.97
C SER A 91 -11.70 21.02 10.31
N THR A 92 -11.84 20.19 11.36
CA THR A 92 -11.25 20.48 12.68
C THR A 92 -9.78 20.04 12.75
N PRO A 93 -8.93 20.73 13.54
CA PRO A 93 -7.55 20.30 13.77
C PRO A 93 -7.43 18.88 14.32
N ILE A 94 -8.36 18.48 15.20
CA ILE A 94 -8.39 17.13 15.76
C ILE A 94 -8.78 16.09 14.70
N GLY A 95 -9.75 16.39 13.83
CA GLY A 95 -10.16 15.47 12.77
C GLY A 95 -9.07 15.24 11.72
N GLN A 96 -8.32 16.28 11.36
CA GLN A 96 -7.13 16.15 10.50
C GLN A 96 -6.06 15.28 11.16
N SER A 97 -5.77 15.55 12.43
CA SER A 97 -4.76 14.80 13.21
C SER A 97 -5.12 13.32 13.35
N ILE A 98 -6.39 13.02 13.69
CA ILE A 98 -6.88 11.64 13.78
C ILE A 98 -6.76 10.94 12.43
N THR A 99 -7.24 11.58 11.35
CA THR A 99 -7.25 10.97 10.01
C THR A 99 -5.83 10.63 9.53
N GLN A 100 -4.87 11.55 9.74
CA GLN A 100 -3.47 11.31 9.42
C GLN A 100 -2.90 10.15 10.26
N LYS A 101 -3.08 10.19 11.59
CA LYS A 101 -2.55 9.15 12.49
C LYS A 101 -3.18 7.78 12.24
N SER A 102 -4.47 7.73 11.89
CA SER A 102 -5.16 6.49 11.52
C SER A 102 -4.56 5.86 10.26
N THR A 103 -4.17 6.67 9.28
CA THR A 103 -3.50 6.18 8.06
C THR A 103 -2.12 5.60 8.39
N LEU A 104 -1.32 6.33 9.17
CA LEU A 104 0.00 5.85 9.63
C LEU A 104 -0.11 4.58 10.48
N LEU A 105 -1.08 4.52 11.40
CA LEU A 105 -1.35 3.35 12.23
C LEU A 105 -1.69 2.14 11.35
N MET A 106 -2.54 2.30 10.34
CA MET A 106 -2.90 1.21 9.45
C MET A 106 -1.68 0.73 8.63
N GLY A 107 -0.84 1.65 8.15
CA GLY A 107 0.41 1.32 7.48
C GLY A 107 1.37 0.53 8.38
N ASP A 108 1.58 0.99 9.61
CA ASP A 108 2.41 0.31 10.62
C ASP A 108 1.88 -1.10 10.94
N LEU A 109 0.56 -1.24 11.13
CA LEU A 109 -0.07 -2.55 11.35
C LEU A 109 0.12 -3.50 10.16
N MET A 110 0.06 -3.01 8.92
CA MET A 110 0.33 -3.83 7.74
C MET A 110 1.79 -4.29 7.70
N THR A 111 2.75 -3.40 7.96
CA THR A 111 4.18 -3.74 8.03
C THR A 111 4.45 -4.79 9.10
N GLN A 112 3.93 -4.58 10.31
CA GLN A 112 4.08 -5.55 11.40
C GLN A 112 3.43 -6.90 11.07
N SER A 113 2.29 -6.89 10.37
CA SER A 113 1.64 -8.12 9.93
C SER A 113 2.52 -8.90 8.95
N ILE A 114 3.19 -8.22 8.01
CA ILE A 114 4.14 -8.84 7.09
C ILE A 114 5.31 -9.46 7.87
N GLU A 115 5.89 -8.74 8.83
CA GLU A 115 6.96 -9.28 9.69
C GLU A 115 6.52 -10.52 10.47
N ILE A 116 5.30 -10.51 11.03
CA ILE A 116 4.72 -11.66 11.73
C ILE A 116 4.59 -12.84 10.76
N THR A 117 4.08 -12.63 9.55
CA THR A 117 3.98 -13.68 8.53
C THR A 117 5.36 -14.24 8.16
N GLN A 118 6.37 -13.39 7.99
CA GLN A 118 7.74 -13.83 7.71
C GLN A 118 8.32 -14.66 8.86
N LYS A 119 8.14 -14.24 10.12
CA LYS A 119 8.54 -15.00 11.31
C LYS A 119 7.83 -16.34 11.39
N LEU A 120 6.53 -16.38 11.10
CA LEU A 120 5.75 -17.62 11.06
C LEU A 120 6.24 -18.57 9.98
N LEU A 121 6.61 -18.07 8.79
CA LEU A 121 7.17 -18.90 7.72
C LEU A 121 8.64 -19.29 7.93
N ALA A 122 9.35 -18.62 8.84
CA ALA A 122 10.67 -19.03 9.28
C ALA A 122 10.63 -20.23 10.25
N ASP A 123 9.51 -20.48 10.93
CA ASP A 123 9.29 -21.69 11.73
C ASP A 123 9.19 -22.91 10.78
N PRO A 124 10.09 -23.92 10.90
CA PRO A 124 10.11 -25.07 9.99
C PRO A 124 8.81 -25.88 9.97
N LYS A 125 8.12 -26.00 11.11
CA LYS A 125 6.86 -26.73 11.22
C LYS A 125 5.75 -25.98 10.50
N LYS A 126 5.66 -24.66 10.71
CA LYS A 126 4.68 -23.80 10.03
C LYS A 126 4.92 -23.72 8.53
N LYS A 127 6.19 -23.64 8.12
CA LYS A 127 6.59 -23.72 6.70
C LYS A 127 6.18 -25.04 6.07
N ALA A 128 6.43 -26.17 6.74
CA ALA A 128 6.03 -27.49 6.24
C ALA A 128 4.50 -27.64 6.12
N GLU A 129 3.75 -27.19 7.14
CA GLU A 129 2.28 -27.15 7.12
C GLU A 129 1.77 -26.32 5.92
N PHE A 130 2.34 -25.13 5.70
CA PHE A 130 1.99 -24.27 4.57
C PHE A 130 2.29 -24.93 3.22
N MET A 131 3.51 -25.47 3.03
CA MET A 131 3.91 -26.09 1.76
C MET A 131 3.08 -27.33 1.42
N ALA A 132 2.63 -28.10 2.43
CA ALA A 132 1.73 -29.22 2.21
C ALA A 132 0.36 -28.76 1.69
N GLN A 133 -0.21 -27.70 2.27
CA GLN A 133 -1.48 -27.12 1.81
C GLN A 133 -1.34 -26.50 0.42
N PHE A 134 -0.27 -25.75 0.19
CA PHE A 134 0.04 -25.16 -1.12
C PHE A 134 0.14 -26.23 -2.21
N SER A 135 0.87 -27.33 -1.94
CA SER A 135 0.99 -28.45 -2.88
C SER A 135 -0.36 -29.10 -3.19
N ALA A 136 -1.22 -29.29 -2.19
CA ALA A 136 -2.56 -29.84 -2.38
C ALA A 136 -3.44 -28.96 -3.30
N ILE A 137 -3.32 -27.64 -3.19
CA ILE A 137 -4.03 -26.67 -4.04
C ILE A 137 -3.48 -26.67 -5.48
N MET A 138 -2.15 -26.74 -5.64
CA MET A 138 -1.50 -26.65 -6.95
C MET A 138 -1.62 -27.95 -7.77
N LYS A 139 -1.66 -29.11 -7.11
CA LYS A 139 -1.68 -30.44 -7.75
C LYS A 139 -2.76 -30.61 -8.85
N PRO A 140 -4.03 -30.21 -8.67
CA PRO A 140 -5.03 -30.30 -9.74
C PRO A 140 -4.78 -29.35 -10.92
N LEU A 141 -4.18 -28.17 -10.69
CA LEU A 141 -3.92 -27.16 -11.74
C LEU A 141 -2.78 -27.57 -12.68
N ILE A 142 -1.85 -28.39 -12.19
CA ILE A 142 -0.75 -28.95 -12.99
C ILE A 142 -1.26 -30.12 -13.82
N LYS A 143 -2.12 -30.98 -13.24
CA LYS A 143 -2.73 -32.12 -13.94
C LYS A 143 -3.75 -31.73 -15.02
N SER A 144 -4.32 -30.53 -14.97
CA SER A 144 -5.24 -30.04 -16.00
C SER A 144 -4.54 -29.47 -17.24
N LYS A 145 -3.21 -29.56 -17.33
CA LYS A 145 -2.40 -29.09 -18.46
C LYS A 145 -1.74 -30.22 -19.28
N ASP A 146 -2.00 -31.48 -18.93
CA ASP A 146 -1.66 -32.68 -19.73
C ASP A 146 -2.93 -33.24 -20.38
#